data_AF-A0A9D1CWV0-F1
#
_entry.id   AF-A0A9D1CWV0-F1
#
_cell.length_a   1.000
_cell.length_b   1.000
_cell.length_c   1.000
_cell.angle_alpha   90.00
_cell.angle_beta   90.00
_cell.angle_gamma   90.00
#
_symmetry.space_group_name_H-M   'P 1'
#
loop_
_entity.id
_entity.type
_entity.pdbx_description
1 polymer ?
#
loop_
_entity_poly.entity_id
_entity_poly.type
_entity_poly.pdbx_seq_one_letter_code
_entity_poly.pdbx_strand_id
1 'polypeptide(L)'
;MNHCIKMDLSAWNRADLFREFTGMTTSIYAMTVRMDVTPLVQHCKKTGESFFINYLYLALRELNAIPEFRMRVHHGEPYLYDRVN
;
A
#
# COMPACT_ATOMS: atom_id res chain seq x y z
N MET A 1 14.54 -9.01 -8.60
CA MET A 1 13.53 -9.14 -7.53
C MET A 1 13.63 -7.90 -6.66
N ASN A 2 12.53 -7.25 -6.30
CA ASN A 2 12.57 -6.11 -5.39
C ASN A 2 13.14 -6.57 -4.04
N HIS A 3 14.06 -5.78 -3.47
CA HIS A 3 14.65 -6.08 -2.18
C HIS A 3 13.57 -6.01 -1.09
N CYS A 4 13.64 -6.93 -0.14
CA CYS A 4 12.75 -6.99 1.01
C CYS A 4 13.48 -7.52 2.23
N ILE A 5 13.02 -7.08 3.41
CA ILE A 5 13.56 -7.47 4.70
C ILE A 5 12.50 -8.25 5.47
N LYS A 6 12.92 -9.33 6.17
CA LYS A 6 12.05 -10.03 7.11
C LYS A 6 11.80 -9.13 8.31
N MET A 7 10.56 -9.03 8.75
CA MET A 7 10.21 -8.27 9.95
C MET A 7 10.57 -9.07 11.20
N ASP A 8 11.15 -8.39 12.20
CA ASP A 8 11.39 -8.97 13.51
C ASP A 8 10.11 -8.91 14.36
N LEU A 9 9.45 -10.05 14.52
CA LEU A 9 8.22 -10.19 15.32
C LEU A 9 8.44 -9.95 16.82
N SER A 10 9.67 -9.96 17.33
CA SER A 10 9.95 -9.67 18.74
C SER A 10 9.99 -8.18 19.05
N ALA A 11 10.32 -7.35 18.05
CA ALA A 11 10.44 -5.89 18.18
C ALA A 11 9.31 -5.11 17.49
N TRP A 12 8.56 -5.74 16.58
CA TRP A 12 7.50 -5.07 15.83
C TRP A 12 6.22 -4.89 16.66
N ASN A 13 5.81 -3.64 16.87
CA ASN A 13 4.64 -3.27 17.68
C ASN A 13 3.30 -3.85 17.21
N ARG A 14 3.20 -4.37 15.98
CA ARG A 14 1.99 -5.00 15.44
C ARG A 14 2.06 -6.52 15.38
N ALA A 15 3.09 -7.14 15.96
CA ALA A 15 3.28 -8.60 15.90
C ALA A 15 2.09 -9.38 16.43
N ASP A 16 1.49 -8.95 17.55
CA ASP A 16 0.32 -9.63 18.14
C ASP A 16 -0.91 -9.52 17.23
N LEU A 17 -1.22 -8.32 16.74
CA LEU A 17 -2.30 -8.11 15.77
C LEU A 17 -2.08 -8.92 14.50
N PHE A 18 -0.86 -8.98 13.99
CA PHE A 18 -0.53 -9.79 12.83
C PHE A 18 -0.85 -11.27 13.05
N ARG A 19 -0.43 -11.86 14.19
CA ARG A 19 -0.74 -13.26 14.52
C ARG A 19 -2.24 -13.51 14.64
N GLU A 20 -2.97 -12.57 15.24
CA GLU A 20 -4.42 -12.67 15.40
C GLU A 20 -5.15 -12.59 14.04
N PHE A 21 -4.89 -11.56 13.22
CA PHE A 21 -5.56 -11.38 11.93
C PHE A 21 -5.18 -12.42 10.87
N THR A 22 -3.96 -12.97 10.91
CA THR A 22 -3.54 -14.03 9.97
C THR A 22 -4.17 -15.38 10.28
N GLY A 23 -4.58 -15.63 11.54
CA GLY A 23 -5.31 -16.83 11.93
C GLY A 23 -6.81 -16.80 11.61
N MET A 24 -7.36 -15.63 11.28
CA MET A 24 -8.78 -15.46 10.96
C MET A 24 -9.11 -15.89 9.53
N THR A 25 -10.26 -16.54 9.35
CA THR A 25 -10.79 -16.90 8.02
C THR A 25 -11.12 -15.67 7.17
N THR A 26 -11.53 -14.56 7.80
CA THR A 26 -11.84 -13.28 7.13
C THR A 26 -11.27 -12.12 7.93
N SER A 27 -10.18 -11.53 7.44
CA SER A 27 -9.52 -10.36 8.05
C SER A 27 -9.38 -9.17 7.09
N ILE A 28 -10.15 -9.19 5.99
CA ILE A 28 -10.13 -8.16 4.96
C ILE A 28 -11.31 -7.21 5.16
N TYR A 29 -11.04 -5.91 5.11
CA TYR A 29 -12.05 -4.86 5.04
C TYR A 29 -11.89 -4.07 3.74
N ALA A 30 -12.98 -3.51 3.25
CA ALA A 30 -13.00 -2.62 2.09
C ALA A 30 -13.69 -1.31 2.47
N MET A 31 -13.22 -0.21 1.90
CA MET A 31 -13.81 1.11 2.10
C MET A 31 -13.85 1.89 0.80
N THR A 32 -14.87 2.73 0.66
CA THR A 32 -15.04 3.65 -0.47
C THR A 32 -15.15 5.07 0.08
N VAL A 33 -14.36 5.99 -0.48
CA VAL A 33 -14.35 7.40 -0.09
C VAL A 33 -14.63 8.29 -1.29
N ARG A 34 -15.30 9.41 -1.05
CA ARG A 34 -15.42 10.48 -2.04
C ARG A 34 -14.18 11.36 -1.95
N MET A 35 -13.36 11.36 -3.01
CA MET A 35 -12.15 12.17 -3.10
C MET A 35 -12.38 13.37 -4.02
N ASP A 36 -11.95 14.56 -3.59
CA ASP A 36 -11.91 15.73 -4.47
C ASP A 36 -10.67 15.63 -5.38
N VAL A 37 -10.91 15.42 -6.66
CA VAL A 37 -9.89 15.31 -7.70
C VAL A 37 -9.85 16.53 -8.63
N THR A 38 -10.56 17.62 -8.28
CA THR A 38 -10.60 18.85 -9.07
C THR A 38 -9.21 19.37 -9.45
N PRO A 39 -8.22 19.42 -8.53
CA PRO A 39 -6.87 19.88 -8.88
C PRO A 39 -6.18 19.00 -9.93
N LEU A 40 -6.38 17.68 -9.84
CA LEU A 40 -5.81 16.71 -10.78
C LEU A 40 -6.43 16.86 -12.17
N VAL A 41 -7.75 17.05 -12.24
CA VAL A 41 -8.46 17.29 -13.50
C VAL A 41 -7.97 18.58 -14.17
N GLN A 42 -7.79 19.66 -13.39
CA GLN A 42 -7.26 20.92 -13.90
C GLN A 42 -5.83 20.77 -14.44
N HIS A 43 -4.98 20.05 -13.71
CA HIS A 43 -3.61 19.75 -14.13
C HIS A 43 -3.60 19.02 -15.48
N CYS A 44 -4.33 17.91 -15.59
CA CYS A 44 -4.37 17.09 -16.81
C CYS A 44 -4.90 17.88 -18.01
N LYS A 45 -5.93 18.73 -17.82
CA LYS A 45 -6.45 19.60 -18.88
C LYS A 45 -5.43 20.64 -19.34
N LYS A 46 -4.63 21.19 -18.41
CA LYS A 46 -3.59 22.18 -18.71
C LYS A 46 -2.40 21.56 -19.45
N THR A 47 -2.01 20.34 -19.09
CA THR A 47 -0.82 19.67 -19.64
C THR A 47 -1.13 18.78 -20.85
N GLY A 48 -2.39 18.41 -21.07
CA GLY A 48 -2.80 17.45 -22.10
C GLY A 48 -2.49 15.99 -21.72
N GLU A 49 -2.11 15.73 -20.47
CA GLU A 49 -1.75 14.40 -19.99
C GLU A 49 -2.98 13.55 -19.62
N SER A 50 -2.79 12.23 -19.63
CA SER A 50 -3.83 11.28 -19.20
C SER A 50 -4.12 11.41 -17.71
N PHE A 51 -5.38 11.63 -17.37
CA PHE A 51 -5.86 11.60 -15.97
C PHE A 51 -5.58 10.24 -15.32
N PHE A 52 -5.81 9.14 -16.04
CA PHE A 52 -5.63 7.79 -15.51
C PHE A 52 -4.17 7.54 -15.11
N ILE A 53 -3.21 7.91 -15.96
CA ILE A 53 -1.79 7.69 -15.70
C ILE A 53 -1.32 8.55 -14.52
N ASN A 54 -1.73 9.82 -14.47
CA ASN A 54 -1.40 10.69 -13.35
C ASN A 54 -2.00 10.18 -12.03
N TYR A 55 -3.27 9.75 -12.03
CA TYR A 55 -3.91 9.17 -10.86
C TYR A 55 -3.21 7.88 -10.41
N LEU A 56 -2.91 6.97 -11.34
CA LEU A 56 -2.22 5.72 -11.05
C LEU A 56 -0.84 5.96 -10.44
N TYR A 57 -0.08 6.91 -10.98
CA TYR A 57 1.21 7.32 -10.43
C TYR A 57 1.07 7.85 -9.00
N LEU A 58 0.11 8.76 -8.75
CA LEU A 58 -0.15 9.30 -7.42
C LEU A 58 -0.54 8.19 -6.43
N ALA A 59 -1.45 7.30 -6.81
CA ALA A 59 -1.86 6.18 -5.98
C ALA A 59 -0.68 5.27 -5.63
N LEU A 60 0.14 4.91 -6.62
CA LEU A 60 1.32 4.06 -6.40
C LEU A 60 2.40 4.76 -5.57
N ARG A 61 2.57 6.08 -5.73
CA ARG A 61 3.48 6.89 -4.91
C ARG A 61 3.08 6.84 -3.44
N GLU A 62 1.80 7.06 -3.14
CA GLU A 62 1.31 7.02 -1.75
C GLU A 62 1.35 5.60 -1.16
N LEU A 63 1.04 4.57 -1.95
CA LEU A 63 1.22 3.17 -1.53
C LEU A 63 2.67 2.85 -1.17
N ASN A 64 3.64 3.46 -1.84
CA ASN A 64 5.05 3.27 -1.51
C ASN A 64 5.51 4.10 -0.30
N ALA A 65 4.88 5.26 -0.05
CA ALA A 65 5.21 6.13 1.08
C ALA A 65 4.87 5.49 2.44
N ILE A 66 3.85 4.64 2.49
CA ILE A 66 3.38 3.98 3.71
C ILE A 66 3.95 2.55 3.77
N PRO A 67 4.82 2.22 4.76
CA PRO A 67 5.47 0.90 4.85
C PRO A 67 4.48 -0.27 4.85
N GLU A 68 3.33 -0.12 5.50
CA GLU A 68 2.30 -1.14 5.64
C GLU A 68 1.76 -1.63 4.29
N PHE A 69 1.63 -0.75 3.29
CA PHE A 69 1.18 -1.13 1.94
C PHE A 69 2.24 -1.89 1.14
N ARG A 70 3.50 -1.84 1.57
CA ARG A 70 4.64 -2.60 1.01
C ARG A 70 4.88 -3.93 1.73
N MET A 71 4.09 -4.28 2.75
CA MET A 71 4.25 -5.55 3.46
C MET A 71 3.59 -6.71 2.72
N ARG A 72 4.21 -7.89 2.76
CA ARG A 72 3.66 -9.15 2.23
C ARG A 72 3.98 -10.30 3.18
N VAL A 73 3.22 -11.40 3.06
CA VAL A 73 3.45 -12.62 3.85
C VAL A 73 4.03 -13.69 2.93
N HIS A 74 5.20 -14.22 3.29
CA HIS A 74 5.84 -15.35 2.61
C HIS A 74 6.04 -16.48 3.60
N HIS A 75 5.51 -17.66 3.31
CA HIS A 75 5.61 -18.84 4.18
C HIS A 75 5.21 -18.56 5.64
N GLY A 76 4.16 -17.75 5.85
CA GLY A 76 3.66 -17.37 7.18
C GLY A 76 4.42 -16.24 7.87
N GLU A 77 5.46 -15.70 7.24
CA GLU A 77 6.34 -14.69 7.81
C GLU A 77 6.15 -13.33 7.12
N PRO A 78 6.11 -12.20 7.86
CA PRO A 78 5.96 -10.88 7.28
C PRO A 78 7.28 -10.34 6.73
N TYR A 79 7.24 -9.78 5.52
CA TYR A 79 8.34 -9.11 4.85
C TYR A 79 7.93 -7.69 4.45
N LEU A 80 8.85 -6.75 4.59
CA LEU A 80 8.71 -5.37 4.10
C LEU A 80 9.54 -5.19 2.83
N TYR A 81 8.89 -4.81 1.74
CA TYR A 81 9.56 -4.50 0.47
C TYR A 81 10.04 -3.06 0.44
N ASP A 82 11.16 -2.79 -0.22
CA ASP A 82 11.63 -1.42 -0.47
C ASP A 82 10.65 -0.63 -1.34
N ARG A 83 10.09 -1.29 -2.36
CA ARG A 83 9.14 -0.70 -3.30
C ARG A 83 8.16 -1.72 -3.88
N VAL A 84 6.96 -1.24 -4.20
CA VAL A 84 5.94 -1.94 -4.99
C VAL A 84 5.71 -1.17 -6.30
N ASN A 85 5.43 -1.90 -7.39
CA ASN A 85 5.21 -1.36 -8.74
C ASN A 85 3.78 -1.65 -9.21
#